data_AF-A0A6A2S976-F1
#
_entry.id   AF-A0A6A2S976-F1
#
_cell.length_a   1.000
_cell.length_b   1.000
_cell.length_c   1.000
_cell.angle_alpha   90.00
_cell.angle_beta   90.00
_cell.angle_gamma   90.00
#
_symmetry.space_group_name_H-M   'P 1'
#
loop_
_entity.id
_entity.type
_entity.pdbx_description
1 polymer ?
#
loop_
_entity_poly.entity_id
_entity_poly.type
_entity_poly.pdbx_seq_one_letter_code
_entity_poly.pdbx_strand_id
1 'polypeptide(L)'
;MSGDFKFDFSKRKPKGKRVKPVPENLDENAKEYRERARAERKRFVDATDTEFWLCLCFPSPAEMTRWRERFGFGEEHRIYAYRDIADRLASYKPARSSAVAFGAGVGFVGGLGFAEKTPDPLAGVKYTDDLEKDCLAELSALHKALVSARSPEKLVEPTDSEHWFAIAFPLRDDKDSFLAEYGLRKLGDKYLDGMAVARKLGGEL
;
A
#
# COMPACT_ATOMS: atom_id res chain seq x y z
N MET A 1 -10.90 -55.37 18.99
CA MET A 1 -11.74 -54.61 19.95
C MET A 1 -11.66 -53.15 19.57
N SER A 2 -12.62 -52.65 18.78
CA SER A 2 -12.76 -51.23 18.46
C SER A 2 -13.34 -50.52 19.68
N GLY A 3 -12.54 -49.67 20.32
CA GLY A 3 -12.99 -48.83 21.43
C GLY A 3 -13.48 -47.49 20.90
N ASP A 4 -14.81 -47.33 20.80
CA ASP A 4 -15.44 -46.04 20.50
C ASP A 4 -15.21 -45.04 21.64
N PHE A 5 -14.30 -44.09 21.45
CA PHE A 5 -14.10 -42.98 22.38
C PHE A 5 -15.09 -41.86 22.03
N LYS A 6 -16.23 -41.80 22.74
CA LYS A 6 -17.20 -40.70 22.62
C LYS A 6 -16.89 -39.58 23.61
N PHE A 7 -16.79 -38.36 23.11
CA PHE A 7 -16.57 -37.14 23.89
C PHE A 7 -17.90 -36.70 24.55
N ASP A 8 -17.99 -36.78 25.88
CA ASP A 8 -19.16 -36.36 26.65
C ASP A 8 -19.06 -34.88 27.05
N PHE A 9 -19.87 -34.02 26.43
CA PHE A 9 -19.94 -32.59 26.70
C PHE A 9 -20.95 -32.21 27.80
N SER A 10 -21.63 -33.17 28.44
CA SER A 10 -22.68 -32.91 29.44
C SER A 10 -22.18 -32.33 30.77
N LYS A 11 -20.86 -32.26 31.00
CA LYS A 11 -20.25 -31.77 32.25
C LYS A 11 -19.80 -30.30 32.24
N ARG A 12 -20.04 -29.53 31.18
CA ARG A 12 -19.72 -28.09 31.18
C ARG A 12 -20.79 -27.29 31.93
N LYS A 13 -20.55 -27.01 33.22
CA LYS A 13 -21.32 -25.97 33.95
C LYS A 13 -21.11 -24.61 33.27
N PRO A 14 -22.16 -23.82 32.96
CA PRO A 14 -21.99 -22.48 32.43
C PRO A 14 -21.56 -21.57 33.59
N LYS A 15 -20.26 -21.31 33.74
CA LYS A 15 -19.79 -20.21 34.60
C LYS A 15 -19.89 -18.88 33.85
N GLY A 16 -21.12 -18.50 33.50
CA GLY A 16 -21.43 -17.10 33.21
C GLY A 16 -21.51 -16.36 34.54
N LYS A 17 -20.45 -15.62 34.92
CA LYS A 17 -20.61 -14.56 35.93
C LYS A 17 -21.67 -13.61 35.36
N ARG A 18 -22.85 -13.51 36.00
CA ARG A 18 -23.75 -12.37 35.77
C ARG A 18 -22.95 -11.11 36.14
N VAL A 19 -22.48 -10.40 35.12
CA VAL A 19 -21.86 -9.09 35.28
C VAL A 19 -22.94 -8.19 35.87
N LYS A 20 -22.70 -7.62 37.05
CA LYS A 20 -23.61 -6.62 37.63
C LYS A 20 -23.73 -5.47 36.62
N PRO A 21 -24.92 -4.91 36.37
CA PRO A 21 -25.04 -3.74 35.51
C PRO A 21 -24.12 -2.65 36.05
N VAL A 22 -23.27 -2.11 35.18
CA VAL A 22 -22.41 -0.98 35.51
C VAL A 22 -23.34 0.18 35.91
N PRO A 23 -23.11 0.84 37.06
CA PRO A 23 -23.87 2.04 37.42
C PRO A 23 -23.89 3.02 36.24
N GLU A 24 -25.07 3.50 35.85
CA GLU A 24 -25.26 4.38 34.67
C GLU A 24 -24.29 5.58 34.68
N ASN A 25 -24.05 6.14 35.87
CA ASN A 25 -23.11 7.25 36.11
C ASN A 25 -21.63 6.91 35.85
N LEU A 26 -21.21 5.65 35.95
CA LEU A 26 -19.85 5.23 35.60
C LEU A 26 -19.69 5.05 34.10
N ASP A 27 -20.75 4.69 33.38
CA ASP A 27 -20.72 4.60 31.92
C ASP A 27 -20.70 5.99 31.27
N GLU A 28 -21.40 6.98 31.83
CA GLU A 28 -21.33 8.38 31.39
C GLU A 28 -19.95 9.01 31.65
N ASN A 29 -19.43 8.92 32.88
CA ASN A 29 -18.06 9.39 33.17
C ASN A 29 -17.03 8.67 32.29
N ALA A 30 -17.17 7.36 32.08
CA ALA A 30 -16.28 6.62 31.18
C ALA A 30 -16.42 7.05 29.70
N LYS A 31 -17.60 7.47 29.25
CA LYS A 31 -17.79 8.07 27.92
C LYS A 31 -17.06 9.40 27.82
N GLU A 32 -17.21 10.29 28.80
CA GLU A 32 -16.52 11.59 28.81
C GLU A 32 -15.00 11.43 28.81
N TYR A 33 -14.44 10.52 29.61
CA TYR A 33 -13.01 10.21 29.57
C TYR A 33 -12.56 9.64 28.22
N ARG A 34 -13.36 8.77 27.58
CA ARG A 34 -13.05 8.27 26.23
C ARG A 34 -13.14 9.36 25.17
N GLU A 35 -14.10 10.26 25.27
CA GLU A 35 -14.27 11.39 24.36
C GLU A 35 -13.12 12.39 24.50
N ARG A 36 -12.74 12.71 25.74
CA ARG A 36 -11.57 13.53 26.04
C ARG A 36 -10.29 12.88 25.54
N ALA A 37 -10.09 11.58 25.78
CA ALA A 37 -8.93 10.85 25.28
C ALA A 37 -8.91 10.77 23.74
N ARG A 38 -10.06 10.64 23.07
CA ARG A 38 -10.17 10.72 21.61
C ARG A 38 -9.83 12.12 21.10
N ALA A 39 -10.29 13.17 21.76
CA ALA A 39 -10.00 14.55 21.41
C ALA A 39 -8.51 14.89 21.62
N GLU A 40 -7.91 14.45 22.72
CA GLU A 40 -6.48 14.60 22.99
C GLU A 40 -5.63 13.80 22.00
N ARG A 41 -6.03 12.57 21.67
CA ARG A 41 -5.38 11.77 20.62
C ARG A 41 -5.51 12.43 19.25
N LYS A 42 -6.67 13.01 18.91
CA LYS A 42 -6.85 13.76 17.65
C LYS A 42 -5.90 14.96 17.61
N ARG A 43 -5.86 15.77 18.67
CA ARG A 43 -4.93 16.91 18.79
C ARG A 43 -3.48 16.48 18.69
N PHE A 44 -3.10 15.36 19.32
CA PHE A 44 -1.75 14.84 19.26
C PHE A 44 -1.39 14.40 17.84
N VAL A 45 -2.27 13.66 17.16
CA VAL A 45 -2.08 13.27 15.77
C VAL A 45 -1.96 14.52 14.88
N ASP A 46 -2.88 15.47 15.00
CA ASP A 46 -2.85 16.71 14.21
C ASP A 46 -1.58 17.54 14.44
N ALA A 47 -1.03 17.52 15.66
CA ALA A 47 0.19 18.27 16.03
C ALA A 47 1.50 17.56 15.68
N THR A 48 1.49 16.24 15.56
CA THR A 48 2.71 15.42 15.41
C THR A 48 2.85 14.80 14.02
N ASP A 49 1.76 14.78 13.25
CA ASP A 49 1.74 14.10 11.97
C ASP A 49 2.18 15.02 10.82
N THR A 50 2.89 14.45 9.86
CA THR A 50 3.34 15.12 8.64
C THR A 50 2.47 14.74 7.44
N GLU A 51 1.40 13.96 7.64
CA GLU A 51 0.56 13.35 6.60
C GLU A 51 -0.51 14.28 5.98
N PHE A 52 -0.33 15.59 6.00
CA PHE A 52 -1.22 16.55 5.36
C PHE A 52 -1.02 16.66 3.84
N TRP A 53 -0.24 15.78 3.23
CA TRP A 53 0.08 15.84 1.81
C TRP A 53 0.09 14.45 1.17
N LEU A 54 -0.11 14.44 -0.14
CA LEU A 54 0.16 13.30 -1.02
C LEU A 54 1.07 13.76 -2.16
N CYS A 55 1.80 12.82 -2.75
CA CYS A 55 2.74 13.05 -3.84
C CYS A 55 2.37 12.17 -5.02
N LEU A 56 2.29 12.81 -6.19
CA LEU A 56 2.09 12.15 -7.47
C LEU A 56 3.44 12.05 -8.16
N CYS A 57 3.86 10.81 -8.44
CA CYS A 57 5.15 10.51 -9.03
C CYS A 57 4.97 9.98 -10.46
N PHE A 58 5.88 10.35 -11.37
CA PHE A 58 5.75 10.13 -12.80
C PHE A 58 7.01 9.48 -13.36
N PRO A 59 6.91 8.52 -14.31
CA PRO A 59 8.10 7.89 -14.90
C PRO A 59 9.00 8.88 -15.65
N SER A 60 8.41 9.93 -16.24
CA SER A 60 9.11 10.92 -17.05
C SER A 60 8.55 12.34 -16.84
N PRO A 61 9.34 13.39 -17.16
CA PRO A 61 8.84 14.76 -17.05
C PRO A 61 7.76 15.05 -18.09
N ALA A 62 7.80 14.37 -19.25
CA ALA A 62 6.80 14.50 -20.30
C ALA A 62 5.42 14.01 -19.85
N GLU A 63 5.35 12.93 -19.08
CA GLU A 63 4.10 12.43 -18.50
C GLU A 63 3.57 13.36 -17.40
N MET A 64 4.47 13.92 -16.58
CA MET A 64 4.08 14.93 -15.59
C MET A 64 3.48 16.17 -16.27
N THR A 65 4.07 16.63 -17.37
CA THR A 65 3.55 17.76 -18.16
C THR A 65 2.18 17.46 -18.76
N ARG A 66 2.00 16.29 -19.39
CA ARG A 66 0.68 15.89 -19.93
C ARG A 66 -0.38 15.81 -18.86
N TRP A 67 -0.03 15.26 -17.68
CA TRP A 67 -0.93 15.23 -16.53
C TRP A 67 -1.34 16.65 -16.15
N ARG A 68 -0.38 17.56 -16.02
CA ARG A 68 -0.63 18.96 -15.66
C ARG A 68 -1.52 19.67 -16.66
N GLU A 69 -1.24 19.54 -17.95
CA GLU A 69 -2.05 20.14 -19.03
C GLU A 69 -3.49 19.63 -18.99
N ARG A 70 -3.69 18.32 -18.84
CA ARG A 70 -5.02 17.71 -18.80
C ARG A 70 -5.86 18.17 -17.62
N PHE A 71 -5.27 18.21 -16.43
CA PHE A 71 -5.98 18.62 -15.22
C PHE A 71 -5.90 20.13 -14.96
N GLY A 72 -5.29 20.91 -15.86
CA GLY A 72 -5.17 22.36 -15.75
C GLY A 72 -4.25 22.84 -14.62
N PHE A 73 -3.29 22.03 -14.19
CA PHE A 73 -2.28 22.44 -13.22
C PHE A 73 -1.25 23.28 -13.99
N GLY A 74 -1.25 24.60 -13.76
CA GLY A 74 -0.42 25.59 -14.45
C GLY A 74 1.09 25.47 -14.18
N GLU A 75 1.76 26.59 -13.86
CA GLU A 75 3.22 26.66 -13.70
C GLU A 75 3.79 25.55 -12.80
N GLU A 76 5.04 25.15 -13.09
CA GLU A 76 5.76 24.05 -12.45
C GLU A 76 6.03 24.32 -10.96
N HIS A 77 5.02 24.13 -10.13
CA HIS A 77 5.20 24.08 -8.69
C HIS A 77 5.38 22.63 -8.25
N ARG A 78 6.36 22.40 -7.38
CA ARG A 78 6.55 21.08 -6.75
C ARG A 78 5.50 20.81 -5.68
N ILE A 79 4.83 21.84 -5.17
CA ILE A 79 3.84 21.74 -4.10
C ILE A 79 2.66 22.64 -4.45
N TYR A 80 1.46 22.06 -4.53
CA TYR A 80 0.20 22.78 -4.73
C TYR A 80 -0.64 22.68 -3.45
N ALA A 81 -1.26 23.78 -3.02
CA ALA A 81 -2.27 23.69 -1.98
C ALA A 81 -3.59 23.20 -2.60
N TYR A 82 -4.25 22.24 -1.97
CA TYR A 82 -5.48 21.62 -2.49
C TYR A 82 -6.56 22.67 -2.79
N ARG A 83 -6.69 23.70 -1.95
CA ARG A 83 -7.64 24.81 -2.16
C ARG A 83 -7.48 25.53 -3.51
N ASP A 84 -6.27 25.58 -4.07
CA ASP A 84 -5.97 26.33 -5.30
C ASP A 84 -6.25 25.48 -6.57
N ILE A 85 -6.41 24.17 -6.38
CA ILE A 85 -6.61 23.18 -7.45
C ILE A 85 -7.93 22.41 -7.32
N ALA A 86 -8.68 22.62 -6.23
CA ALA A 86 -9.90 21.88 -5.92
C ALA A 86 -10.93 22.00 -7.05
N ASP A 87 -11.16 23.21 -7.56
CA ASP A 87 -12.10 23.47 -8.65
C ASP A 87 -11.70 22.75 -9.95
N ARG A 88 -10.39 22.57 -10.18
CA ARG A 88 -9.85 21.91 -11.37
C ARG A 88 -10.09 20.40 -11.33
N LEU A 89 -9.98 19.81 -10.14
CA LEU A 89 -10.21 18.38 -9.92
C LEU A 89 -11.70 18.04 -9.75
N ALA A 90 -12.54 18.99 -9.34
CA ALA A 90 -13.97 18.77 -9.07
C ALA A 90 -14.72 18.16 -10.28
N SER A 91 -14.36 18.58 -11.50
CA SER A 91 -14.93 18.04 -12.75
C SER A 91 -14.64 16.56 -13.00
N TYR A 92 -13.61 16.02 -12.34
CA TYR A 92 -13.17 14.62 -12.43
C TYR A 92 -13.63 13.77 -11.25
N LYS A 93 -14.51 14.32 -10.39
CA LYS A 93 -15.07 13.58 -9.27
C LYS A 93 -15.95 12.44 -9.81
N PRO A 94 -15.66 11.17 -9.47
CA PRO A 94 -16.40 10.04 -10.01
C PRO A 94 -17.85 10.08 -9.54
N ALA A 95 -18.80 9.88 -10.46
CA ALA A 95 -20.25 9.91 -10.19
C ALA A 95 -20.73 8.86 -9.17
N ARG A 96 -19.95 7.79 -8.97
CA ARG A 96 -20.11 6.87 -7.84
C ARG A 96 -18.74 6.75 -7.17
N SER A 97 -18.65 7.24 -5.94
CA SER A 97 -17.56 6.87 -5.05
C SER A 97 -17.61 5.36 -4.92
N SER A 98 -16.60 4.65 -5.45
CA SER A 98 -16.44 3.22 -5.22
C SER A 98 -15.93 3.01 -3.80
N ALA A 99 -16.75 3.44 -2.82
CA ALA A 99 -16.65 3.08 -1.43
C ALA A 99 -17.05 1.60 -1.30
N VAL A 100 -16.25 0.71 -1.89
CA VAL A 100 -16.21 -0.67 -1.43
C VAL A 100 -15.50 -0.63 -0.09
N ALA A 101 -16.31 -0.53 0.96
CA ALA A 101 -15.86 -0.56 2.33
C ALA A 101 -15.38 -1.98 2.69
N PHE A 102 -14.19 -1.98 3.31
CA PHE A 102 -13.77 -2.85 4.40
C PHE A 102 -13.38 -4.32 4.14
N GLY A 103 -12.18 -4.67 4.61
CA GLY A 103 -11.95 -5.99 5.22
C GLY A 103 -10.83 -6.86 4.64
N ALA A 104 -9.61 -6.35 4.48
CA ALA A 104 -8.42 -7.20 4.48
C ALA A 104 -7.23 -6.34 4.84
N GLY A 105 -6.36 -6.84 5.72
CA GLY A 105 -5.11 -6.16 6.04
C GLY A 105 -4.37 -5.77 4.78
N VAL A 106 -3.57 -4.71 4.86
CA VAL A 106 -2.47 -4.44 3.94
C VAL A 106 -1.47 -5.60 4.04
N GLY A 107 -1.86 -6.74 3.49
CA GLY A 107 -0.95 -7.76 3.07
C GLY A 107 -0.24 -7.22 1.84
N PHE A 108 1.09 -7.28 1.89
CA PHE A 108 1.97 -7.30 0.73
C PHE A 108 1.52 -8.41 -0.24
N VAL A 109 0.42 -8.19 -0.97
CA VAL A 109 -0.12 -9.09 -1.99
C VAL A 109 -0.19 -8.33 -3.32
N GLY A 110 0.90 -7.65 -3.66
CA GLY A 110 1.40 -7.79 -5.02
C GLY A 110 1.87 -9.23 -5.09
N GLY A 111 1.07 -10.09 -5.71
CA GLY A 111 1.39 -11.51 -5.83
C GLY A 111 2.83 -11.64 -6.33
N LEU A 112 3.68 -12.28 -5.52
CA LEU A 112 4.84 -12.99 -6.03
C LEU A 112 4.28 -14.02 -7.01
N GLY A 113 4.05 -13.58 -8.26
CA GLY A 113 4.13 -14.49 -9.38
C GLY A 113 5.45 -15.21 -9.18
N PHE A 114 5.39 -16.53 -9.02
CA PHE A 114 6.59 -17.34 -8.92
C PHE A 114 7.49 -16.89 -10.06
N ALA A 115 8.59 -16.20 -9.72
CA ALA A 115 9.58 -15.82 -10.69
C ALA A 115 9.90 -17.08 -11.51
N GLU A 116 9.98 -16.94 -12.83
CA GLU A 116 10.38 -18.05 -13.68
C GLU A 116 11.59 -18.72 -13.04
N LYS A 117 11.50 -20.05 -12.82
CA LYS A 117 12.56 -20.80 -12.13
C LYS A 117 13.87 -20.46 -12.81
N THR A 118 14.79 -19.85 -12.06
CA THR A 118 16.11 -19.50 -12.57
C THR A 118 16.74 -20.76 -13.17
N PRO A 119 17.19 -20.72 -14.44
CA PRO A 119 17.76 -21.89 -15.08
C PRO A 119 18.91 -22.46 -14.25
N ASP A 120 18.96 -23.79 -14.11
CA ASP A 120 20.01 -24.46 -13.35
C ASP A 120 21.38 -24.21 -14.02
N PRO A 121 22.34 -23.56 -13.33
CA PRO A 121 23.65 -23.23 -13.90
C PRO A 121 24.52 -24.47 -14.18
N LEU A 122 24.18 -25.63 -13.61
CA LEU A 122 24.92 -26.88 -13.77
C LEU A 122 24.34 -27.81 -14.84
N ALA A 123 23.19 -27.47 -15.43
CA ALA A 123 22.50 -28.34 -16.39
C ALA A 123 23.34 -28.72 -17.64
N GLY A 124 24.39 -27.94 -17.95
CA GLY A 124 25.31 -28.20 -19.07
C GLY A 124 26.66 -28.83 -18.69
N VAL A 125 26.92 -29.09 -17.40
CA VAL A 125 28.18 -29.67 -16.95
C VAL A 125 28.20 -31.17 -17.25
N LYS A 126 29.23 -31.63 -17.95
CA LYS A 126 29.45 -33.05 -18.21
C LYS A 126 30.42 -33.60 -17.20
N TYR A 127 29.94 -34.53 -16.39
CA TYR A 127 30.73 -35.21 -15.39
C TYR A 127 31.63 -36.27 -16.03
N THR A 128 32.81 -36.44 -15.43
CA THR A 128 33.84 -37.40 -15.79
C THR A 128 34.24 -38.18 -14.53
N ASP A 129 34.93 -39.31 -14.65
CA ASP A 129 35.41 -40.06 -13.47
C ASP A 129 36.65 -39.40 -12.80
N ASP A 130 36.82 -38.09 -12.96
CA ASP A 130 37.94 -37.30 -12.42
C ASP A 130 37.39 -36.15 -11.57
N LEU A 131 37.52 -36.30 -10.25
CA LEU A 131 36.98 -35.37 -9.26
C LEU A 131 37.51 -33.94 -9.45
N GLU A 132 38.81 -33.77 -9.71
CA GLU A 132 39.39 -32.43 -9.83
C GLU A 132 38.85 -31.72 -11.07
N LYS A 133 38.71 -32.44 -12.18
CA LYS A 133 38.15 -31.88 -13.42
C LYS A 133 36.67 -31.53 -13.27
N ASP A 134 35.91 -32.37 -12.61
CA ASP A 134 34.48 -32.15 -12.39
C ASP A 134 34.24 -30.95 -11.47
N CYS A 135 34.97 -30.85 -10.36
CA CYS A 135 34.89 -29.69 -9.47
C CYS A 135 35.26 -28.38 -10.18
N LEU A 136 36.28 -28.41 -11.06
CA LEU A 136 36.67 -27.23 -11.82
C LEU A 136 35.62 -26.85 -12.88
N ALA A 137 34.98 -27.83 -13.50
CA ALA A 137 33.90 -27.62 -14.46
C ALA A 137 32.65 -27.03 -13.79
N GLU A 138 32.26 -27.54 -12.62
CA GLU A 138 31.18 -26.98 -11.80
C GLU A 138 31.49 -25.54 -11.39
N LEU A 139 32.67 -25.29 -10.83
CA LEU A 139 33.08 -23.95 -10.39
C LEU A 139 33.07 -22.96 -11.55
N SER A 140 33.56 -23.37 -12.73
CA SER A 140 33.57 -22.54 -13.93
C SER A 140 32.16 -22.23 -14.43
N ALA A 141 31.25 -23.20 -14.39
CA ALA A 141 29.85 -23.02 -14.77
C ALA A 141 29.13 -22.07 -13.81
N LEU A 142 29.31 -22.25 -12.50
CA LEU A 142 28.76 -21.37 -11.46
C LEU A 142 29.31 -19.95 -11.58
N HIS A 143 30.62 -19.80 -11.75
CA HIS A 143 31.25 -18.48 -11.90
C HIS A 143 30.74 -17.77 -13.15
N LYS A 144 30.61 -18.47 -14.28
CA LYS A 144 30.06 -17.91 -15.50
C LYS A 144 28.61 -17.46 -15.31
N ALA A 145 27.78 -18.29 -14.67
CA ALA A 145 26.39 -17.95 -14.37
C ALA A 145 26.32 -16.69 -13.50
N LEU A 146 27.11 -16.61 -12.42
CA LEU A 146 27.15 -15.48 -11.50
C LEU A 146 27.60 -14.18 -12.18
N VAL A 147 28.66 -14.22 -13.00
CA VAL A 147 29.17 -13.03 -13.70
C VAL A 147 28.24 -12.60 -14.83
N SER A 148 27.55 -13.55 -15.47
CA SER A 148 26.57 -13.24 -16.53
C SER A 148 25.21 -12.78 -15.99
N ALA A 149 24.93 -13.04 -14.71
CA ALA A 149 23.70 -12.61 -14.06
C ALA A 149 23.67 -11.09 -14.03
N ARG A 150 22.84 -10.51 -14.89
CA ARG A 150 22.46 -9.12 -14.77
C ARG A 150 21.42 -9.01 -13.68
N SER A 151 21.56 -8.01 -12.82
CA SER A 151 20.40 -7.56 -12.04
C SER A 151 19.27 -7.35 -13.04
N PRO A 152 18.04 -7.84 -12.78
CA PRO A 152 16.91 -7.37 -13.54
C PRO A 152 16.97 -5.83 -13.55
N GLU A 153 16.66 -5.23 -14.69
CA GLU A 153 16.51 -3.77 -14.73
C GLU A 153 15.60 -3.39 -13.58
N LYS A 154 16.09 -2.49 -12.71
CA LYS A 154 15.31 -2.02 -11.58
C LYS A 154 14.02 -1.50 -12.20
N LEU A 155 12.89 -2.12 -11.88
CA LEU A 155 11.61 -1.57 -12.29
C LEU A 155 11.64 -0.14 -11.76
N VAL A 156 11.61 0.83 -12.67
CA VAL A 156 11.48 2.24 -12.28
C VAL A 156 10.05 2.35 -11.78
N GLU A 157 9.84 1.99 -10.51
CA GLU A 157 8.58 2.23 -9.85
C GLU A 157 8.36 3.74 -9.93
N PRO A 158 7.21 4.21 -10.43
CA PRO A 158 6.95 5.65 -10.53
C PRO A 158 7.20 6.37 -9.20
N THR A 159 7.01 5.68 -8.07
CA THR A 159 7.25 6.18 -6.70
C THR A 159 8.72 6.43 -6.34
N ASP A 160 9.68 5.89 -7.09
CA ASP A 160 11.13 6.16 -6.95
C ASP A 160 11.63 7.19 -7.98
N SER A 161 10.70 7.88 -8.68
CA SER A 161 11.03 8.86 -9.70
C SER A 161 11.40 10.23 -9.12
N GLU A 162 12.33 10.91 -9.79
CA GLU A 162 12.66 12.32 -9.55
C GLU A 162 11.57 13.30 -10.03
N HIS A 163 10.65 12.83 -10.88
CA HIS A 163 9.56 13.64 -11.43
C HIS A 163 8.32 13.49 -10.57
N TRP A 164 8.09 14.48 -9.71
CA TRP A 164 6.95 14.46 -8.80
C TRP A 164 6.47 15.87 -8.45
N PHE A 165 5.21 15.95 -8.02
CA PHE A 165 4.70 17.10 -7.28
C PHE A 165 3.79 16.64 -6.15
N ALA A 166 3.68 17.45 -5.12
CA ALA A 166 2.86 17.21 -3.95
C ALA A 166 1.60 18.08 -3.96
N ILE A 167 0.52 17.54 -3.40
CA ILE A 167 -0.69 18.26 -3.06
C ILE A 167 -0.79 18.32 -1.54
N ALA A 168 -0.77 19.52 -0.98
CA ALA A 168 -0.89 19.80 0.44
C ALA A 168 -2.33 20.16 0.80
N PHE A 169 -2.87 19.53 1.82
CA PHE A 169 -4.22 19.70 2.34
C PHE A 169 -4.18 20.50 3.65
N PRO A 170 -5.21 21.30 3.96
CA PRO A 170 -5.30 21.99 5.24
C PRO A 170 -5.38 21.03 6.43
N LEU A 171 -6.16 19.95 6.28
CA LEU A 171 -6.36 18.92 7.30
C LEU A 171 -6.14 17.51 6.74
N ARG A 172 -5.75 16.58 7.62
CA ARG A 172 -5.66 15.16 7.28
C ARG A 172 -7.01 14.61 6.83
N ASP A 173 -8.07 14.99 7.55
CA ASP A 173 -9.44 14.60 7.22
C ASP A 173 -9.82 15.04 5.78
N ASP A 174 -9.29 16.18 5.29
CA ASP A 174 -9.50 16.64 3.91
C ASP A 174 -8.76 15.75 2.90
N LYS A 175 -7.50 15.37 3.19
CA LYS A 175 -6.74 14.41 2.36
C LYS A 175 -7.43 13.06 2.31
N ASP A 176 -7.84 12.53 3.47
CA ASP A 176 -8.50 11.23 3.58
C ASP A 176 -9.86 11.23 2.86
N SER A 177 -10.60 12.34 2.95
CA SER A 177 -11.85 12.54 2.21
C SER A 177 -11.57 12.60 0.71
N PHE A 178 -10.56 13.35 0.28
CA PHE A 178 -10.12 13.39 -1.12
C PHE A 178 -9.79 11.98 -1.66
N LEU A 179 -8.94 11.22 -0.96
CA LEU A 179 -8.61 9.85 -1.37
C LEU A 179 -9.84 8.93 -1.44
N ALA A 180 -10.82 9.12 -0.54
CA ALA A 180 -12.07 8.35 -0.54
C ALA A 180 -12.98 8.73 -1.71
N GLU A 181 -13.24 10.03 -1.88
CA GLU A 181 -14.15 10.58 -2.87
C GLU A 181 -13.72 10.26 -4.30
N TYR A 182 -12.42 10.39 -4.57
CA TYR A 182 -11.82 10.09 -5.88
C TYR A 182 -11.44 8.61 -6.03
N GLY A 183 -11.71 7.78 -5.02
CA GLY A 183 -11.44 6.34 -5.02
C GLY A 183 -9.95 5.98 -5.06
N LEU A 184 -9.05 6.90 -4.72
CA LEU A 184 -7.60 6.74 -4.85
C LEU A 184 -6.96 5.88 -3.76
N ARG A 185 -7.68 5.55 -2.68
CA ARG A 185 -7.16 4.73 -1.54
C ARG A 185 -6.48 3.41 -1.94
N LYS A 186 -6.86 2.82 -3.08
CA LYS A 186 -6.24 1.57 -3.57
C LYS A 186 -4.85 1.78 -4.18
N LEU A 187 -4.51 3.00 -4.59
CA LEU A 187 -3.24 3.36 -5.20
C LEU A 187 -2.19 3.76 -4.16
N GLY A 188 -2.63 4.14 -2.96
CA GLY A 188 -1.75 4.55 -1.87
C GLY A 188 -2.35 5.70 -1.05
N ASP A 189 -1.60 6.11 -0.05
CA ASP A 189 -1.92 7.23 0.84
C ASP A 189 -0.98 8.43 0.58
N LYS A 190 0.33 8.17 0.46
CA LYS A 190 1.36 9.23 0.43
C LYS A 190 2.08 9.38 -0.90
N TYR A 191 2.55 8.28 -1.50
CA TYR A 191 3.18 8.28 -2.82
C TYR A 191 2.31 7.48 -3.76
N LEU A 192 1.79 8.12 -4.80
CA LEU A 192 0.90 7.52 -5.77
C LEU A 192 1.52 7.64 -7.16
N ASP A 193 1.31 6.60 -7.99
CA ASP A 193 1.60 6.67 -9.42
C ASP A 193 0.64 7.68 -10.09
N GLY A 194 1.19 8.79 -10.58
CA GLY A 194 0.45 9.85 -11.24
C GLY A 194 -0.29 9.38 -12.49
N MET A 195 0.25 8.40 -13.22
CA MET A 195 -0.39 7.80 -14.38
C MET A 195 -1.60 6.95 -13.96
N ALA A 196 -1.47 6.17 -12.88
CA ALA A 196 -2.59 5.42 -12.32
C ALA A 196 -3.71 6.34 -11.80
N VAL A 197 -3.35 7.46 -11.17
CA VAL A 197 -4.30 8.47 -10.73
C VAL A 197 -5.03 9.09 -11.93
N ALA A 198 -4.33 9.48 -12.99
CA ALA A 198 -4.97 10.03 -14.18
C ALA A 198 -5.95 9.06 -14.85
N ARG A 199 -5.54 7.79 -15.00
CA ARG A 199 -6.42 6.72 -15.51
C ARG A 199 -7.71 6.61 -14.73
N LYS A 200 -7.65 6.81 -13.42
CA LYS A 200 -8.81 6.73 -12.53
C LYS A 200 -9.71 7.96 -12.57
N LEU A 201 -9.12 9.14 -12.76
CA LEU A 201 -9.84 10.42 -12.76
C LEU A 201 -10.44 10.76 -14.12
N GLY A 202 -9.83 10.36 -15.23
CA GLY A 202 -10.24 10.81 -16.56
C GLY A 202 -9.94 9.88 -17.75
N GLY A 203 -9.33 8.70 -17.53
CA GLY A 203 -8.94 7.74 -18.59
C GLY A 203 -7.47 7.84 -19.03
N GLU A 204 -7.10 7.24 -20.17
CA GLU A 204 -5.71 7.25 -20.68
C GLU A 204 -5.20 8.66 -20.96
N LEU A 205 -3.93 8.90 -20.60
CA LEU A 205 -3.17 10.16 -20.75
C LEU A 205 -2.40 10.21 -22.07
#